data_AF-A0AAU2LC69-F1
#
_entry.id   AF-A0AAU2LC69-F1
#
_cell.length_a   1.000
_cell.length_b   1.000
_cell.length_c   1.000
_cell.angle_alpha   90.00
_cell.angle_beta   90.00
_cell.angle_gamma   90.00
#
_symmetry.space_group_name_H-M   'P 1'
#
loop_
_entity.id
_entity.type
_entity.pdbx_description
1 polymer ?
#
loop_
_entity_poly.entity_id
_entity_poly.type
_entity_poly.pdbx_seq_one_letter_code
_entity_poly.pdbx_strand_id
1 'polypeptide(L)'
;MGPDHLPDWFWEVLEATRPRLSALELWLESQPREVLEAFALAYESAADSLADFSEGVSVDGDVWSEDSTEDLCMWVVGQGCGLWSSVIAGEVQLEEAAQMYLGRARLLPDCVVPWDEDVSDPEHRGYQSPWTIAHGVYRTRFAEELHERFGVPEEVARPGR
;
A
#
# COMPACT_ATOMS: atom_id res chain seq x y z
N MET A 1 14.88 -1.24 -15.37
CA MET A 1 14.58 0.19 -15.15
C MET A 1 15.00 0.46 -13.71
N GLY A 2 15.58 1.62 -13.40
CA GLY A 2 15.89 1.95 -12.00
C GLY A 2 14.60 2.06 -11.19
N PRO A 3 14.64 2.09 -9.84
CA PRO A 3 13.43 2.36 -9.06
C PRO A 3 12.88 3.69 -9.55
N ASP A 4 11.79 3.64 -10.31
CA ASP A 4 11.13 4.81 -10.83
C ASP A 4 10.77 5.67 -9.61
N HIS A 5 11.24 6.93 -9.62
CA HIS A 5 11.04 7.83 -8.49
C HIS A 5 9.53 7.95 -8.23
N LEU A 6 9.07 7.33 -7.15
CA LEU A 6 7.72 7.51 -6.65
C LEU A 6 7.54 9.00 -6.34
N PRO A 7 6.38 9.57 -6.66
CA PRO A 7 6.21 11.00 -6.59
C PRO A 7 6.21 11.49 -5.13
N ASP A 8 6.95 12.57 -4.84
CA ASP A 8 7.10 13.09 -3.47
C ASP A 8 5.75 13.35 -2.78
N TRP A 9 4.75 13.84 -3.52
CA TRP A 9 3.42 14.14 -2.97
C TRP A 9 2.72 12.92 -2.35
N PHE A 10 3.00 11.71 -2.85
CA PHE A 10 2.44 10.47 -2.31
C PHE A 10 2.93 10.25 -0.88
N TRP A 11 4.24 10.40 -0.67
CA TRP A 11 4.86 10.30 0.64
C TRP A 11 4.43 11.42 1.58
N GLU A 12 4.38 12.67 1.08
CA GLU A 12 3.92 13.82 1.85
C GLU A 12 2.52 13.62 2.42
N VAL A 13 1.59 13.04 1.64
CA VAL A 13 0.23 12.74 2.09
C VAL A 13 0.20 11.66 3.17
N LEU A 14 0.92 10.55 2.96
CA LEU A 14 1.01 9.49 3.98
C LEU A 14 1.56 10.04 5.29
N GLU A 15 2.65 10.81 5.24
CA GLU A 15 3.25 11.41 6.43
C GLU A 15 2.36 12.45 7.10
N ALA A 16 1.66 13.29 6.34
CA ALA A 16 0.79 14.33 6.87
C ALA A 16 -0.48 13.77 7.56
N THR A 17 -0.92 12.58 7.14
CA THR A 17 -2.14 11.94 7.64
C THR A 17 -1.87 10.92 8.75
N ARG A 18 -0.66 10.37 8.81
CA ARG A 18 -0.26 9.39 9.82
C ARG A 18 -0.31 10.00 11.24
N PRO A 19 -0.70 9.22 12.26
CA PRO A 19 -1.16 7.83 12.21
C PRO A 19 -2.66 7.65 11.96
N ARG A 20 -3.40 8.67 11.56
CA ARG A 20 -4.87 8.61 11.58
C ARG A 20 -5.45 8.20 10.24
N LEU A 21 -6.06 7.02 10.17
CA LEU A 21 -6.71 6.56 8.94
C LEU A 21 -7.90 7.45 8.56
N SER A 22 -8.67 7.93 9.54
CA SER A 22 -9.69 8.98 9.34
C SER A 22 -9.18 10.27 8.69
N ALA A 23 -7.92 10.65 8.91
CA ALA A 23 -7.34 11.85 8.28
C ALA A 23 -6.99 11.57 6.80
N LEU A 24 -6.49 10.37 6.50
CA LEU A 24 -6.23 9.92 5.14
C LEU A 24 -7.53 9.77 4.34
N GLU A 25 -8.54 9.13 4.92
CA GLU A 25 -9.90 9.01 4.38
C GLU A 25 -10.45 10.38 3.97
N LEU A 26 -10.45 11.35 4.88
CA LEU A 26 -10.93 12.71 4.60
C LEU A 26 -10.15 13.37 3.46
N TRP A 27 -8.84 13.18 3.39
CA TRP A 27 -8.03 13.71 2.31
C TRP A 27 -8.43 13.07 0.98
N LEU A 28 -8.52 11.74 0.91
CA LEU A 28 -8.90 10.95 -0.27
C LEU A 28 -10.29 11.34 -0.78
N GLU A 29 -11.27 11.51 0.11
CA GLU A 29 -12.64 11.92 -0.24
C GLU A 29 -12.70 13.29 -0.93
N SER A 30 -11.75 14.17 -0.62
CA SER A 30 -11.67 15.51 -1.21
C SER A 30 -10.93 15.56 -2.56
N GLN A 31 -10.25 14.46 -2.95
CA GLN A 31 -9.44 14.44 -4.17
C GLN A 31 -10.28 14.20 -5.43
N PRO A 32 -9.82 14.64 -6.61
CA PRO A 32 -10.39 14.21 -7.88
C PRO A 32 -10.06 12.73 -8.15
N ARG A 33 -10.80 12.11 -9.07
CA ARG A 33 -10.68 10.69 -9.45
C ARG A 33 -9.25 10.33 -9.84
N GLU A 34 -8.62 11.17 -10.65
CA GLU A 34 -7.28 10.94 -11.20
C GLU A 34 -6.21 10.91 -10.09
N VAL A 35 -6.41 11.68 -9.01
CA VAL A 35 -5.48 11.69 -7.87
C VAL A 35 -5.66 10.44 -7.01
N LEU A 36 -6.88 9.92 -6.86
CA LEU A 36 -7.12 8.64 -6.18
C LEU A 36 -6.47 7.47 -6.94
N GLU A 37 -6.63 7.45 -8.26
CA GLU A 37 -5.97 6.46 -9.12
C GLU A 37 -4.44 6.57 -9.05
N ALA A 38 -3.90 7.79 -9.12
CA ALA A 38 -2.47 8.01 -9.01
C ALA A 38 -1.91 7.63 -7.62
N PHE A 39 -2.69 7.86 -6.55
CA PHE A 39 -2.30 7.47 -5.20
C PHE A 39 -2.23 5.95 -5.10
N ALA A 40 -3.24 5.26 -5.63
CA ALA A 40 -3.27 3.81 -5.60
C ALA A 40 -2.13 3.19 -6.43
N LEU A 41 -1.90 3.68 -7.65
CA LEU A 41 -0.78 3.24 -8.49
C LEU A 41 0.59 3.46 -7.83
N ALA A 42 0.78 4.61 -7.16
CA ALA A 42 2.02 4.87 -6.45
C ALA A 42 2.20 3.90 -5.28
N TYR A 43 1.12 3.54 -4.59
CA TYR A 43 1.13 2.57 -3.50
C TYR A 43 1.51 1.17 -3.99
N GLU A 44 0.87 0.67 -5.05
CA GLU A 44 1.19 -0.63 -5.67
C GLU A 44 2.63 -0.64 -6.17
N SER A 45 3.04 0.37 -6.93
CA SER A 45 4.41 0.47 -7.45
C SER A 45 5.46 0.52 -6.32
N ALA A 46 5.12 1.12 -5.18
CA ALA A 46 5.99 1.13 -4.02
C ALA A 46 6.10 -0.26 -3.38
N ALA A 47 4.99 -1.00 -3.28
CA ALA A 47 4.97 -2.36 -2.75
C ALA A 47 5.72 -3.34 -3.67
N ASP A 48 5.46 -3.30 -4.97
CA ASP A 48 6.12 -4.13 -5.99
C ASP A 48 7.63 -3.94 -6.05
N SER A 49 8.12 -2.75 -5.64
CA SER A 49 9.56 -2.48 -5.59
C SER A 49 10.30 -3.20 -4.45
N LEU A 50 9.58 -3.71 -3.45
CA LEU A 50 10.16 -4.34 -2.27
C LEU A 50 10.50 -5.82 -2.51
N ALA A 51 9.59 -6.58 -3.13
CA ALA A 51 9.76 -8.00 -3.37
C ALA A 51 8.92 -8.48 -4.57
N ASP A 52 9.33 -9.57 -5.20
CA ASP A 52 8.44 -10.38 -6.03
C ASP A 52 7.52 -11.19 -5.10
N PHE A 53 6.22 -10.89 -5.10
CA PHE A 53 5.26 -11.54 -4.20
C PHE A 53 5.17 -13.05 -4.46
N SER A 54 5.39 -13.49 -5.71
CA SER A 54 5.31 -14.90 -6.08
C SER A 54 6.49 -15.73 -5.54
N GLU A 55 7.64 -15.09 -5.29
CA GLU A 55 8.79 -15.74 -4.65
C GLU A 55 8.62 -15.84 -3.12
N GLY A 56 7.87 -14.90 -2.55
CA GLY A 56 7.61 -14.81 -1.12
C GLY A 56 8.80 -14.32 -0.30
N VAL A 57 8.54 -13.97 0.97
CA VAL A 57 9.60 -13.58 1.92
C VAL A 57 9.89 -14.73 2.89
N SER A 58 11.18 -15.02 3.09
CA SER A 58 11.64 -15.99 4.09
C SER A 58 11.67 -15.34 5.48
N VAL A 59 10.87 -15.87 6.42
CA VAL A 59 10.78 -15.37 7.80
C VAL A 59 10.85 -16.56 8.76
N ASP A 60 11.77 -16.53 9.71
CA ASP A 60 11.96 -17.62 10.69
C ASP A 60 12.21 -19.01 10.05
N GLY A 61 12.69 -19.04 8.80
CA GLY A 61 12.96 -20.25 8.02
C GLY A 61 11.78 -20.78 7.19
N ASP A 62 10.61 -20.13 7.25
CA ASP A 62 9.45 -20.44 6.41
C ASP A 62 9.28 -19.36 5.33
N VAL A 63 8.96 -19.78 4.10
CA VAL A 63 8.63 -18.85 3.00
C VAL A 63 7.15 -18.52 3.06
N TRP A 64 6.83 -17.23 3.13
CA TRP A 64 5.46 -16.73 3.18
C TRP A 64 4.73 -16.90 1.85
N SER A 65 3.40 -16.96 1.91
CA SER A 65 2.56 -16.96 0.70
C SER A 65 2.66 -15.63 -0.05
N GLU A 66 2.19 -15.63 -1.29
CA GLU A 66 2.02 -14.42 -2.11
C GLU A 66 1.22 -13.37 -1.36
N ASP A 67 -0.01 -13.69 -0.94
CA ASP A 67 -0.87 -12.77 -0.18
C ASP A 67 -0.21 -12.21 1.09
N SER A 68 0.50 -13.04 1.86
CA SER A 68 1.16 -12.59 3.10
C SER A 68 2.36 -11.67 2.80
N THR A 69 3.00 -11.89 1.65
CA THR A 69 4.13 -11.08 1.19
C THR A 69 3.64 -9.74 0.65
N GLU A 70 2.54 -9.74 -0.10
CA GLU A 70 1.85 -8.52 -0.54
C GLU A 70 1.41 -7.70 0.67
N ASP A 71 0.73 -8.30 1.64
CA ASP A 71 0.29 -7.62 2.87
C ASP A 71 1.46 -6.96 3.62
N LEU A 72 2.60 -7.66 3.72
CA LEU A 72 3.82 -7.10 4.30
C LEU A 72 4.33 -5.89 3.51
N CYS A 73 4.41 -6.00 2.19
CA CYS A 73 4.90 -4.92 1.34
C CYS A 73 3.98 -3.69 1.41
N MET A 74 2.67 -3.91 1.36
CA MET A 74 1.66 -2.87 1.53
C MET A 74 1.75 -2.21 2.90
N TRP A 75 2.01 -2.99 3.95
CA TRP A 75 2.23 -2.47 5.29
C TRP A 75 3.50 -1.62 5.38
N VAL A 76 4.62 -2.06 4.79
CA VAL A 76 5.89 -1.30 4.74
C VAL A 76 5.68 0.07 4.10
N VAL A 77 5.02 0.11 2.94
CA VAL A 77 4.68 1.38 2.25
C VAL A 77 3.82 2.26 3.15
N GLY A 78 2.85 1.66 3.87
CA GLY A 78 1.98 2.37 4.80
C GLY A 78 2.72 3.00 5.98
N GLN A 79 3.93 2.55 6.32
CA GLN A 79 4.78 3.21 7.31
C GLN A 79 5.46 4.48 6.79
N GLY A 80 5.37 4.76 5.48
CA GLY A 80 5.91 5.94 4.83
C GLY A 80 7.32 5.76 4.27
N CYS A 81 7.83 6.84 3.66
CA CYS A 81 9.07 6.84 2.87
C CYS A 81 10.30 6.38 3.68
N GLY A 82 10.35 6.72 4.97
CA GLY A 82 11.46 6.36 5.85
C GLY A 82 11.70 4.84 5.92
N LEU A 83 10.66 4.04 6.23
CA LEU A 83 10.83 2.59 6.30
C LEU A 83 11.04 1.99 4.90
N TRP A 84 10.24 2.42 3.93
CA TRP A 84 10.33 1.93 2.55
C TRP A 84 11.74 2.11 1.98
N SER A 85 12.32 3.32 2.10
CA SER A 85 13.66 3.62 1.57
C SER A 85 14.76 2.84 2.26
N SER A 86 14.67 2.61 3.58
CA SER A 86 15.63 1.77 4.30
C SER A 86 15.58 0.31 3.84
N VAL A 87 14.39 -0.22 3.49
CA VAL A 87 14.28 -1.57 2.92
C VAL A 87 14.88 -1.64 1.52
N ILE A 88 14.56 -0.68 0.65
CA ILE A 88 15.13 -0.59 -0.71
C ILE A 88 16.66 -0.45 -0.69
N ALA A 89 17.20 0.32 0.26
CA ALA A 89 18.63 0.48 0.45
C ALA A 89 19.31 -0.77 1.07
N GLY A 90 18.53 -1.75 1.53
CA GLY A 90 19.01 -2.95 2.22
C GLY A 90 19.50 -2.69 3.65
N GLU A 91 19.22 -1.50 4.20
CA GLU A 91 19.54 -1.14 5.58
C GLU A 91 18.65 -1.87 6.58
N VAL A 92 17.41 -2.16 6.17
CA VAL A 92 16.46 -3.03 6.87
C VAL A 92 16.13 -4.20 5.96
N GLN A 93 16.29 -5.43 6.44
CA GLN A 93 15.91 -6.60 5.65
C GLN A 93 14.39 -6.79 5.68
N LEU A 94 13.80 -7.35 4.61
CA LEU A 94 12.37 -7.64 4.60
C LEU A 94 11.95 -8.62 5.70
N GLU A 95 12.81 -9.56 6.08
CA GLU A 95 12.58 -10.41 7.25
C GLU A 95 12.46 -9.58 8.55
N GLU A 96 13.30 -8.56 8.72
CA GLU A 96 13.22 -7.67 9.89
C GLU A 96 11.94 -6.84 9.86
N ALA A 97 11.56 -6.32 8.69
CA ALA A 97 10.28 -5.63 8.51
C ALA A 97 9.10 -6.57 8.80
N ALA A 98 9.18 -7.85 8.43
CA ALA A 98 8.17 -8.86 8.76
C ALA A 98 8.05 -9.06 10.28
N GLN A 99 9.16 -9.09 11.01
CA GLN A 99 9.12 -9.15 12.48
C GLN A 99 8.48 -7.90 13.10
N MET A 100 8.64 -6.72 12.50
CA MET A 100 7.94 -5.49 12.91
C MET A 100 6.44 -5.59 12.62
N TYR A 101 6.06 -6.03 11.42
CA TYR A 101 4.67 -6.25 10.98
C TYR A 101 3.93 -7.20 11.93
N LEU A 102 4.58 -8.29 12.34
CA LEU A 102 4.04 -9.27 13.29
C LEU A 102 3.97 -8.77 14.74
N GLY A 103 4.43 -7.54 15.02
CA GLY A 103 4.53 -6.99 16.38
C GLY A 103 5.55 -7.71 17.28
N ARG A 104 6.50 -8.44 16.68
CA ARG A 104 7.54 -9.19 17.41
C ARG A 104 8.80 -8.37 17.66
N ALA A 105 8.96 -7.25 16.96
CA ALA A 105 10.02 -6.28 17.22
C ALA A 105 9.88 -5.69 18.63
N ARG A 106 10.92 -5.89 19.46
CA ARG A 106 10.93 -5.44 20.87
C ARG A 106 10.87 -3.92 21.00
N LEU A 107 11.40 -3.21 20.00
CA LEU A 107 11.32 -1.76 19.82
C LEU A 107 11.10 -1.50 18.35
N LEU A 108 10.06 -0.74 18.03
CA LEU A 108 9.86 -0.22 16.68
C LEU A 108 10.78 0.99 16.47
N PRO A 109 11.41 1.13 15.30
CA PRO A 109 12.07 2.37 14.93
C PRO A 109 11.10 3.56 15.02
N ASP A 110 11.60 4.77 15.29
CA ASP A 110 10.77 5.98 15.35
C ASP A 110 9.99 6.26 14.05
N CYS A 111 10.47 5.72 12.92
CA CYS A 111 9.79 5.81 11.64
C CYS A 111 8.58 4.88 11.50
N VAL A 112 8.37 3.92 12.40
CA VAL A 112 7.21 3.00 12.37
C VAL A 112 6.20 3.41 13.42
N VAL A 113 5.01 3.79 12.98
CA VAL A 113 3.91 4.23 13.84
C VAL A 113 2.66 3.51 13.39
N PRO A 114 2.06 2.63 14.23
CA PRO A 114 0.82 1.94 13.90
C PRO A 114 -0.27 2.93 13.52
N TRP A 115 -1.05 2.59 12.50
CA TRP A 115 -2.21 3.37 12.12
C TRP A 115 -3.31 3.21 13.17
N ASP A 116 -3.94 4.31 13.53
CA ASP A 116 -5.26 4.37 14.14
C ASP A 116 -6.29 4.04 13.05
N GLU A 117 -6.83 2.82 13.12
CA GLU A 117 -7.70 2.21 12.12
C GLU A 117 -9.12 2.80 12.09
N ASP A 118 -9.43 3.75 12.97
CA ASP A 118 -10.72 4.42 13.00
C ASP A 118 -10.97 5.21 11.70
N VAL A 119 -12.11 4.90 11.07
CA VAL A 119 -12.64 5.57 9.87
C VAL A 119 -13.98 6.23 10.18
N SER A 120 -14.27 7.32 9.48
CA SER A 120 -15.42 8.18 9.69
C SER A 120 -16.65 7.64 8.99
N ASP A 121 -16.51 7.15 7.75
CA ASP A 121 -17.61 6.60 6.98
C ASP A 121 -17.87 5.12 7.36
N PRO A 122 -19.11 4.76 7.76
CA PRO A 122 -19.49 3.37 7.96
C PRO A 122 -19.25 2.45 6.75
N GLU A 123 -19.34 2.94 5.52
CA GLU A 123 -19.10 2.17 4.30
C GLU A 123 -17.63 1.78 4.10
N HIS A 124 -16.72 2.51 4.75
CA HIS A 124 -15.28 2.23 4.74
C HIS A 124 -14.84 1.29 5.87
N ARG A 125 -15.76 0.83 6.72
CA ARG A 125 -15.43 -0.20 7.72
C ARG A 125 -15.10 -1.51 7.02
N GLY A 126 -13.93 -2.07 7.34
CA GLY A 126 -13.34 -3.21 6.62
C GLY A 126 -12.14 -2.84 5.75
N TYR A 127 -11.85 -1.54 5.62
CA TYR A 127 -10.68 -1.01 4.91
C TYR A 127 -9.67 -0.38 5.88
N GLN A 128 -9.13 -1.19 6.80
CA GLN A 128 -8.28 -0.73 7.90
C GLN A 128 -6.78 -0.57 7.55
N SER A 129 -6.46 -0.15 6.32
CA SER A 129 -5.10 0.20 5.94
C SER A 129 -5.08 1.35 4.94
N PRO A 130 -3.97 2.09 4.80
CA PRO A 130 -3.86 3.17 3.82
C PRO A 130 -4.14 2.74 2.37
N TRP A 131 -3.73 1.51 2.02
CA TRP A 131 -4.04 0.90 0.73
C TRP A 131 -5.54 0.65 0.58
N THR A 132 -6.10 -0.11 1.51
CA THR A 132 -7.49 -0.56 1.43
C THR A 132 -8.46 0.62 1.53
N ILE A 133 -8.18 1.66 2.34
CA ILE A 133 -9.06 2.84 2.44
C ILE A 133 -9.17 3.60 1.12
N ALA A 134 -8.10 3.65 0.30
CA ALA A 134 -8.15 4.25 -1.02
C ALA A 134 -9.14 3.52 -1.94
N HIS A 135 -9.18 2.18 -1.88
CA HIS A 135 -10.18 1.37 -2.58
C HIS A 135 -11.60 1.62 -2.06
N GLY A 136 -11.78 1.66 -0.74
CA GLY A 136 -13.06 1.95 -0.11
C GLY A 136 -13.64 3.27 -0.57
N VAL A 137 -12.85 4.35 -0.49
CA VAL A 137 -13.23 5.70 -0.93
C VAL A 137 -13.54 5.73 -2.43
N TYR A 138 -12.71 5.11 -3.27
CA TYR A 138 -12.96 5.06 -4.72
C TYR A 138 -14.28 4.37 -5.03
N ARG A 139 -14.50 3.19 -4.42
CA ARG A 139 -15.73 2.41 -4.62
C ARG A 139 -16.97 3.16 -4.17
N THR A 140 -16.98 3.78 -3.00
CA THR A 140 -18.12 4.55 -2.50
C THR A 140 -18.40 5.77 -3.38
N ARG A 141 -17.37 6.47 -3.85
CA ARG A 141 -17.55 7.70 -4.65
C ARG A 141 -17.93 7.45 -6.10
N PHE A 142 -17.51 6.33 -6.68
CA PHE A 142 -17.65 6.07 -8.11
C PHE A 142 -18.47 4.84 -8.46
N ALA A 143 -18.84 4.01 -7.49
CA ALA A 143 -19.52 2.73 -7.70
C ALA A 143 -18.78 1.79 -8.66
N GLU A 144 -17.44 1.83 -8.62
CA GLU A 144 -16.52 1.06 -9.46
C GLU A 144 -15.42 0.47 -8.55
N GLU A 145 -14.91 -0.72 -8.86
CA GLU A 145 -13.74 -1.26 -8.17
C GLU A 145 -12.46 -0.69 -8.79
N LEU A 146 -11.56 -0.17 -7.96
CA LEU A 146 -10.32 0.46 -8.44
C LEU A 146 -9.39 -0.55 -9.16
N HIS A 147 -9.44 -1.83 -8.78
CA HIS A 147 -8.68 -2.91 -9.42
C HIS A 147 -9.15 -3.23 -10.85
N GLU A 148 -10.45 -3.07 -11.15
CA GLU A 148 -11.02 -3.33 -12.49
C GLU A 148 -10.53 -2.35 -13.55
N ARG A 149 -9.91 -1.22 -13.14
CA ARG A 149 -9.35 -0.23 -14.06
C ARG A 149 -7.87 -0.44 -14.36
N PHE A 150 -7.14 -1.07 -13.45
CA PHE A 150 -5.74 -1.44 -13.67
C PHE A 150 -5.58 -2.83 -14.31
N GLY A 151 -6.61 -3.67 -14.20
CA GLY A 151 -6.74 -4.90 -14.97
C GLY A 151 -7.50 -4.71 -16.29
N VAL A 152 -6.76 -4.80 -17.41
CA VAL A 152 -7.15 -5.10 -18.81
C VAL A 152 -6.70 -3.99 -19.79
N PRO A 153 -5.60 -4.18 -20.53
CA PRO A 153 -5.57 -3.70 -21.91
C PRO A 153 -6.68 -4.43 -22.64
N GLU A 154 -7.69 -3.68 -23.10
CA GLU A 154 -8.69 -4.16 -24.03
C GLU A 154 -8.00 -4.47 -25.36
N GLU A 155 -7.21 -5.55 -25.43
CA GLU A 155 -6.72 -6.08 -26.70
C GLU A 155 -7.84 -6.90 -27.35
N VAL A 156 -8.75 -6.14 -27.95
CA VAL A 156 -9.35 -6.42 -29.25
C VAL A 156 -9.90 -7.83 -29.42
N ALA A 157 -11.19 -7.93 -29.16
CA ALA A 157 -12.09 -8.81 -29.90
C ALA A 157 -11.66 -8.89 -31.38
N ARG A 158 -11.07 -10.03 -31.78
CA ARG A 158 -11.06 -10.42 -33.19
C ARG A 158 -12.19 -11.42 -33.42
N PRO A 159 -13.22 -11.06 -34.21
CA PRO A 159 -14.12 -12.05 -34.76
C PRO A 159 -13.46 -12.73 -35.97
N GLY A 160 -13.37 -14.06 -35.91
CA GLY A 160 -13.24 -14.95 -37.07
C GLY A 160 -11.83 -15.19 -37.65
N ARG A 161 -11.41 -16.46 -37.67
CA ARG A 161 -11.70 -17.36 -38.79
C ARG A 161 -11.49 -18.82 -38.40
#